data_AF-A0A7W0WT34-F1
#
_entry.id   AF-A0A7W0WT34-F1
#
_cell.length_a   1.000
_cell.length_b   1.000
_cell.length_c   1.000
_cell.angle_alpha   90.00
_cell.angle_beta   90.00
_cell.angle_gamma   90.00
#
_symmetry.space_group_name_H-M   'P 1'
#
loop_
_entity.id
_entity.type
_entity.pdbx_description
1 polymer ?
#
loop_
_entity_poly.entity_id
_entity_poly.type
_entity_poly.pdbx_seq_one_letter_code
_entity_poly.pdbx_strand_id
1 'polypeptide(L)'
;MRLLLATMFLAGCGAPNDVVKPPTPPAHGRVVMISIDGLMPETYLEPDGLGLRVPTLRAMHERGAFARGVESVFPTVTYPAHTTMVTGVPPRVHGITSNRPPDPLAKNADGWRWYSEDIAVPTLWSSVQASGGRAAVITWPVTVGAEVALRVPEYWRAGTADDQK
;
A
#
# COMPACT_ATOMS: atom_id res chain seq x y z
N MET A 1 71.69 -32.99 25.42
CA MET A 1 71.81 -31.61 25.92
C MET A 1 70.62 -30.82 25.39
N ARG A 2 69.73 -30.42 26.31
CA ARG A 2 68.62 -29.43 26.26
C ARG A 2 67.88 -29.13 24.93
N LEU A 3 66.61 -29.56 24.94
CA LEU A 3 65.37 -28.98 24.38
C LEU A 3 65.44 -27.56 23.82
N LEU A 4 64.74 -27.30 22.70
CA LEU A 4 63.95 -26.08 22.48
C LEU A 4 62.85 -26.34 21.43
N LEU A 5 61.63 -26.49 21.95
CA LEU A 5 60.37 -26.53 21.22
C LEU A 5 60.02 -25.07 20.86
N ALA A 6 59.97 -24.74 19.57
CA ALA A 6 59.59 -23.41 19.11
C ALA A 6 58.06 -23.31 19.04
N THR A 7 57.45 -22.78 20.10
CA THR A 7 56.03 -22.44 20.12
C THR A 7 55.83 -21.15 19.32
N MET A 8 55.28 -21.25 18.12
CA MET A 8 54.96 -20.10 17.28
C MET A 8 53.60 -19.53 17.73
N PHE A 9 53.62 -18.48 18.54
CA PHE A 9 52.42 -17.68 18.83
C PHE A 9 52.13 -16.77 17.62
N LEU A 10 51.17 -17.15 16.77
CA LEU A 10 50.51 -16.18 15.91
C LEU A 10 49.52 -15.39 16.75
N ALA A 11 49.88 -14.16 17.10
CA ALA A 11 48.95 -13.16 17.57
C ALA A 11 48.09 -12.68 16.38
N GLY A 12 47.01 -13.40 16.10
CA GLY A 12 45.95 -12.90 15.23
C GLY A 12 45.15 -11.84 15.97
N CYS A 13 45.24 -10.59 15.53
CA CYS A 13 44.33 -9.52 15.95
C CYS A 13 42.90 -9.88 15.51
N GLY A 14 42.16 -10.57 16.38
CA GLY A 14 40.71 -10.59 16.30
C GLY A 14 40.20 -9.23 16.74
N ALA A 15 39.99 -8.30 15.81
CA ALA A 15 39.07 -7.21 16.07
C ALA A 15 37.72 -7.86 16.44
N PRO A 16 37.05 -7.44 17.53
CA PRO A 16 35.68 -7.86 17.72
C PRO A 16 34.94 -7.46 16.44
N ASN A 17 34.31 -8.44 15.79
CA ASN A 17 33.22 -8.13 14.88
C ASN A 17 32.21 -7.38 15.75
N ASP A 18 32.31 -6.05 15.77
CA ASP A 18 31.20 -5.19 16.10
C ASP A 18 30.14 -5.58 15.08
N VAL A 19 29.31 -6.54 15.47
CA VAL A 19 28.03 -6.78 14.84
C VAL A 19 27.39 -5.41 14.92
N VAL A 20 27.42 -4.69 13.80
CA VAL A 20 26.70 -3.44 13.63
C VAL A 20 25.28 -3.81 13.95
N LYS A 21 24.85 -3.50 15.17
CA LYS A 21 23.49 -3.73 15.61
C LYS A 21 22.66 -2.96 14.59
N PRO A 22 21.77 -3.62 13.83
CA PRO A 22 20.93 -2.90 12.88
C PRO A 22 20.29 -1.73 13.64
N PRO A 23 20.27 -0.53 13.05
CA PRO A 23 19.73 0.64 13.72
C PRO A 23 18.38 0.26 14.30
N THR A 24 18.19 0.54 15.60
CA THR A 24 16.93 0.24 16.27
C THR A 24 15.84 0.95 15.47
N PRO A 25 14.82 0.24 14.95
CA PRO A 25 13.77 0.88 14.17
C PRO A 25 13.22 2.04 14.98
N PRO A 26 13.05 3.24 14.39
CA PRO A 26 12.47 4.36 15.11
C PRO A 26 11.15 3.90 15.73
N ALA A 27 10.87 4.35 16.97
CA ALA A 27 9.63 4.05 17.69
C ALA A 27 8.45 4.16 16.73
N HIS A 28 7.85 3.02 16.39
CA HIS A 28 7.10 2.81 15.15
C HIS A 28 6.14 3.96 14.83
N GLY A 29 6.50 4.80 13.86
CA GLY A 29 5.58 5.75 13.27
C GLY A 29 4.42 4.98 12.64
N ARG A 30 3.18 5.31 13.00
CA ARG A 30 2.00 4.76 12.33
C ARG A 30 1.82 5.53 11.02
N VAL A 31 1.66 4.82 9.92
CA VAL A 31 1.30 5.42 8.63
C VAL A 31 -0.20 5.26 8.43
N VAL A 32 -0.88 6.35 8.10
CA VAL A 32 -2.28 6.35 7.67
C VAL A 32 -2.30 6.84 6.23
N MET A 33 -2.72 5.98 5.31
CA MET A 33 -2.95 6.34 3.91
C MET A 33 -4.43 6.60 3.69
N ILE A 34 -4.76 7.79 3.20
CA ILE A 34 -6.13 8.21 2.91
C ILE A 34 -6.20 8.49 1.41
N SER A 35 -7.16 7.86 0.73
CA SER A 35 -7.50 8.19 -0.65
C SER A 35 -8.89 8.83 -0.69
N ILE A 36 -9.03 9.91 -1.45
CA ILE A 36 -10.31 10.56 -1.74
C ILE A 36 -10.51 10.41 -3.25
N ASP A 37 -11.45 9.56 -3.65
CA ASP A 37 -11.67 9.26 -5.07
C ASP A 37 -12.08 10.52 -5.84
N GLY A 38 -11.51 10.71 -7.03
CA GLY A 38 -11.75 11.88 -7.87
C GLY A 38 -11.30 13.23 -7.30
N LEU A 39 -10.42 13.26 -6.28
CA LEU A 39 -9.92 14.52 -5.73
C LEU A 39 -8.95 15.21 -6.72
N MET A 40 -9.48 16.23 -7.40
CA MET A 40 -8.72 17.01 -8.38
C MET A 40 -7.79 18.05 -7.70
N PRO A 41 -6.60 18.35 -8.25
CA PRO A 41 -5.65 19.27 -7.63
C PRO A 41 -6.19 20.67 -7.34
N GLU A 42 -7.08 21.17 -8.20
CA GLU A 42 -7.72 22.48 -8.07
C GLU A 42 -8.48 22.62 -6.74
N THR A 43 -8.95 21.49 -6.18
CA THR A 43 -9.67 21.47 -4.89
C THR A 43 -8.81 21.88 -3.70
N TYR A 44 -7.48 21.73 -3.76
CA TYR A 44 -6.57 22.15 -2.69
C TYR A 44 -5.61 23.27 -3.12
N LEU A 45 -5.40 23.48 -4.43
CA LEU A 45 -4.60 24.59 -4.95
C LEU A 45 -5.41 25.89 -5.08
N GLU A 46 -6.65 25.81 -5.58
CA GLU A 46 -7.50 26.97 -5.85
C GLU A 46 -8.94 26.83 -5.28
N PRO A 47 -9.11 26.36 -4.04
CA PRO A 47 -10.43 26.11 -3.47
C PRO A 47 -11.36 27.34 -3.42
N ASP A 48 -10.81 28.56 -3.24
CA ASP A 48 -11.62 29.79 -3.23
C ASP A 48 -12.24 30.10 -4.60
N GLY A 49 -11.49 29.89 -5.69
CA GLY A 49 -11.99 30.06 -7.05
C GLY A 49 -13.13 29.10 -7.39
N LEU A 50 -13.18 27.95 -6.73
CA LEU A 50 -14.23 26.94 -6.84
C LEU A 50 -15.35 27.10 -5.80
N GLY A 51 -15.28 28.08 -4.89
CA GLY A 51 -16.24 28.25 -3.80
C GLY A 51 -16.22 27.12 -2.76
N LEU A 52 -15.13 26.35 -2.67
CA LEU A 52 -15.02 25.18 -1.81
C LEU A 52 -14.60 25.55 -0.37
N ARG A 53 -15.38 25.05 0.60
CA ARG A 53 -15.08 25.13 2.03
C ARG A 53 -14.36 23.86 2.48
N VAL A 54 -13.04 23.84 2.33
CA VAL A 54 -12.17 22.68 2.64
C VAL A 54 -11.10 23.00 3.70
N PRO A 55 -11.50 23.39 4.93
CA PRO A 55 -10.55 23.88 5.95
C PRO A 55 -9.47 22.84 6.33
N THR A 56 -9.81 21.56 6.37
CA THR A 56 -8.86 20.49 6.67
C THR A 56 -7.82 20.30 5.56
N LEU A 57 -8.25 20.26 4.30
CA LEU A 57 -7.33 20.13 3.16
C LEU A 57 -6.42 21.35 3.04
N ARG A 58 -6.93 22.57 3.31
CA ARG A 58 -6.12 23.78 3.38
C ARG A 58 -5.05 23.70 4.47
N ALA A 59 -5.44 23.30 5.68
CA ALA A 59 -4.50 23.14 6.77
C ALA A 59 -3.41 22.10 6.45
N MET A 60 -3.76 21.01 5.76
CA MET A 60 -2.80 20.02 5.27
C MET A 60 -1.86 20.58 4.21
N HIS A 61 -2.39 21.33 3.23
CA HIS A 61 -1.60 21.99 2.18
C HIS A 61 -0.63 23.04 2.74
N GLU A 62 -1.07 23.86 3.70
CA GLU A 62 -0.27 24.94 4.29
C GLU A 62 0.84 24.46 5.25
N ARG A 63 0.62 23.35 5.94
CA ARG A 63 1.51 22.87 7.02
C ARG A 63 2.25 21.58 6.70
N GLY A 64 1.84 20.90 5.63
CA GLY A 64 2.40 19.63 5.19
C GLY A 64 3.24 19.76 3.93
N ALA A 65 3.67 18.60 3.42
CA ALA A 65 4.20 18.50 2.07
C ALA A 65 3.06 18.23 1.09
N PHE A 66 3.09 18.87 -0.08
CA PHE A 66 2.10 18.68 -1.13
C PHE A 66 2.77 18.63 -2.50
N ALA A 67 2.04 18.08 -3.48
CA ALA A 67 2.39 18.13 -4.90
C ALA A 67 1.38 19.01 -5.64
N ARG A 68 1.75 19.57 -6.80
CA ARG A 68 0.79 20.30 -7.67
C ARG A 68 -0.25 19.39 -8.33
N GLY A 69 -0.05 18.09 -8.25
CA GLY A 69 -0.88 17.05 -8.84
C GLY A 69 -0.18 15.71 -8.75
N VAL A 70 -0.94 14.64 -8.99
CA VAL A 70 -0.41 13.28 -9.11
C VAL A 70 -0.78 12.78 -10.49
N GLU A 71 0.23 12.31 -11.24
CA GLU A 71 -0.03 11.61 -12.50
C GLU A 71 -0.56 10.21 -12.19
N SER A 72 -1.77 9.94 -12.67
CA SER A 72 -2.41 8.63 -12.51
C SER A 72 -1.92 7.63 -13.57
N VAL A 73 -2.42 6.41 -13.52
CA VAL A 73 -2.14 5.38 -14.51
C VAL A 73 -3.14 5.40 -15.65
N PHE A 74 -2.80 4.77 -16.78
CA PHE A 74 -3.77 4.45 -17.82
C PHE A 74 -4.29 3.00 -17.64
N PRO A 75 -5.63 2.78 -17.63
CA PRO A 75 -6.69 3.78 -17.64
C PRO A 75 -6.83 4.50 -16.28
N THR A 76 -7.21 5.78 -16.31
CA THR A 76 -7.36 6.65 -15.12
C THR A 76 -8.70 6.38 -14.42
N VAL A 77 -8.90 5.15 -13.95
CA VAL A 77 -10.12 4.69 -13.26
C VAL A 77 -9.79 4.13 -11.88
N THR A 78 -10.77 4.13 -10.98
CA THR A 78 -10.60 3.92 -9.54
C THR A 78 -9.77 2.69 -9.20
N TYR A 79 -10.18 1.48 -9.59
CA TYR A 79 -9.55 0.24 -9.11
C TYR A 79 -8.12 0.07 -9.64
N PRO A 80 -7.83 0.27 -10.95
CA PRO A 80 -6.47 0.30 -11.46
C PRO A 80 -5.56 1.30 -10.75
N ALA A 81 -6.02 2.55 -10.55
CA ALA A 81 -5.22 3.57 -9.88
C ALA A 81 -4.95 3.23 -8.41
N HIS A 82 -5.96 2.76 -7.67
CA HIS A 82 -5.82 2.39 -6.27
C HIS A 82 -4.97 1.14 -6.07
N THR A 83 -5.06 0.16 -6.96
CA THR A 83 -4.17 -1.01 -6.92
C THR A 83 -2.73 -0.61 -7.25
N THR A 84 -2.50 0.30 -8.21
CA THR A 84 -1.16 0.84 -8.48
C THR A 84 -0.58 1.50 -7.22
N MET A 85 -1.35 2.35 -6.53
CA MET A 85 -0.88 3.04 -5.32
C MET A 85 -0.35 2.09 -4.23
N VAL A 86 -0.92 0.89 -4.13
CA VAL A 86 -0.55 -0.10 -3.09
C VAL A 86 0.32 -1.23 -3.59
N THR A 87 0.66 -1.29 -4.88
CA THR A 87 1.56 -2.31 -5.43
C THR A 87 2.83 -1.72 -6.04
N GLY A 88 2.83 -0.42 -6.35
CA GLY A 88 3.97 0.29 -6.94
C GLY A 88 4.25 -0.05 -8.40
N VAL A 89 3.36 -0.79 -9.07
CA VAL A 89 3.51 -1.22 -10.47
C VAL A 89 2.27 -0.84 -11.30
N PRO A 90 2.35 -0.72 -12.63
CA PRO A 90 1.20 -0.31 -13.45
C PRO A 90 0.15 -1.44 -13.62
N PRO A 91 -1.05 -1.11 -14.13
CA PRO A 91 -2.16 -2.07 -14.32
C PRO A 91 -1.81 -3.34 -15.07
N ARG A 92 -0.95 -3.25 -16.10
CA ARG A 92 -0.49 -4.42 -16.87
C ARG A 92 0.31 -5.43 -16.04
N VAL A 93 0.85 -5.02 -14.88
CA VAL A 93 1.67 -5.87 -14.00
C VAL A 93 0.85 -6.40 -12.83
N HIS A 94 0.06 -5.55 -12.16
CA HIS A 94 -0.76 -6.01 -11.02
C HIS A 94 -2.08 -6.69 -11.43
N GLY A 95 -2.48 -6.65 -12.70
CA GLY A 95 -3.62 -7.41 -13.25
C GLY A 95 -4.98 -6.71 -13.20
N ILE A 96 -5.17 -5.77 -12.27
CA ILE A 96 -6.38 -4.93 -12.17
C ILE A 96 -6.38 -3.82 -13.25
N THR A 97 -6.96 -4.10 -14.43
CA THR A 97 -6.98 -3.16 -15.57
C THR A 97 -8.29 -2.37 -15.73
N SER A 98 -9.32 -2.71 -14.96
CA SER A 98 -10.63 -2.08 -15.00
C SER A 98 -11.35 -2.25 -13.66
N ASN A 99 -12.36 -1.41 -13.41
CA ASN A 99 -13.22 -1.56 -12.23
C ASN A 99 -14.07 -2.84 -12.29
N ARG A 100 -14.54 -3.21 -13.48
CA ARG A 100 -15.35 -4.41 -13.73
C ARG A 100 -14.57 -5.43 -14.54
N PRO A 101 -14.61 -6.73 -14.20
CA PRO A 101 -14.06 -7.76 -15.07
C PRO A 101 -14.82 -7.78 -16.41
N PRO A 102 -14.17 -8.20 -17.51
CA PRO A 102 -14.87 -8.50 -18.75
C PRO A 102 -15.95 -9.57 -18.49
N ASP A 103 -17.19 -9.26 -18.84
CA ASP A 103 -18.33 -10.16 -18.65
C ASP A 103 -19.18 -10.26 -19.92
N PRO A 104 -18.64 -10.81 -21.02
CA PRO A 104 -19.37 -10.91 -22.29
C PRO A 104 -20.60 -11.83 -22.22
N LEU A 105 -20.68 -12.66 -21.17
CA LEU A 105 -21.80 -13.58 -20.96
C LEU A 105 -22.80 -13.07 -19.91
N ALA A 106 -22.60 -11.85 -19.38
CA ALA A 106 -23.44 -11.23 -18.36
C ALA A 106 -23.69 -12.12 -17.10
N LYS A 107 -22.67 -12.89 -16.68
CA LYS A 107 -22.76 -13.83 -15.56
C LYS A 107 -22.38 -13.22 -14.22
N ASN A 108 -21.64 -12.11 -14.22
CA ASN A 108 -21.13 -11.46 -13.03
C ASN A 108 -22.12 -10.45 -12.41
N ALA A 109 -23.32 -10.30 -12.99
CA ALA A 109 -24.39 -9.43 -12.49
C ALA A 109 -23.89 -7.99 -12.18
N ASP A 110 -23.17 -7.38 -13.13
CA ASP A 110 -22.52 -6.08 -12.99
C ASP A 110 -21.51 -5.95 -11.83
N GLY A 111 -21.01 -7.09 -11.33
CA GLY A 111 -20.01 -7.14 -10.27
C GLY A 111 -18.70 -6.46 -10.64
N TRP A 112 -18.03 -5.91 -9.64
CA TRP A 112 -16.73 -5.24 -9.78
C TRP A 112 -15.60 -6.19 -9.32
N ARG A 113 -14.35 -5.80 -9.60
CA ARG A 113 -13.16 -6.54 -9.18
C ARG A 113 -12.88 -6.35 -7.69
N TRP A 114 -13.68 -6.96 -6.83
CA TRP A 114 -13.56 -6.75 -5.38
C TRP A 114 -12.44 -7.55 -4.72
N TYR A 115 -12.03 -8.67 -5.32
CA TYR A 115 -11.23 -9.68 -4.62
C TYR A 115 -9.74 -9.42 -4.74
N SER A 116 -9.05 -9.44 -3.60
CA SER A 116 -7.59 -9.26 -3.51
C SER A 116 -6.79 -10.37 -4.19
N GLU A 117 -7.38 -11.55 -4.38
CA GLU A 117 -6.77 -12.65 -5.13
C GLU A 117 -6.56 -12.33 -6.62
N ASP A 118 -7.30 -11.35 -7.16
CA ASP A 118 -7.10 -10.85 -8.53
C ASP A 118 -5.80 -10.01 -8.65
N ILE A 119 -5.18 -9.59 -7.54
CA ILE A 119 -3.94 -8.81 -7.56
C ILE A 119 -2.76 -9.76 -7.72
N ALA A 120 -2.08 -9.69 -8.87
CA ALA A 120 -1.03 -10.64 -9.24
C ALA A 120 0.33 -10.45 -8.52
N VAL A 121 0.47 -9.40 -7.72
CA VAL A 121 1.74 -8.98 -7.12
C VAL A 121 1.56 -8.61 -5.63
N PRO A 122 2.65 -8.61 -4.84
CA PRO A 122 2.59 -8.16 -3.45
C PRO A 122 2.04 -6.74 -3.31
N THR A 123 1.17 -6.56 -2.33
CA THR A 123 0.61 -5.27 -1.93
C THR A 123 1.40 -4.68 -0.75
N LEU A 124 1.25 -3.38 -0.51
CA LEU A 124 1.89 -2.65 0.57
C LEU A 124 1.60 -3.31 1.93
N TRP A 125 0.34 -3.70 2.17
CA TRP A 125 -0.02 -4.37 3.42
C TRP A 125 0.56 -5.79 3.52
N SER A 126 0.73 -6.51 2.40
CA SER A 126 1.44 -7.79 2.42
C SER A 126 2.92 -7.61 2.78
N SER A 127 3.59 -6.57 2.24
CA SER A 127 4.98 -6.25 2.56
C SER A 127 5.17 -5.82 4.03
N VAL A 128 4.22 -5.04 4.57
CA VAL A 128 4.19 -4.68 5.99
C VAL A 128 4.10 -5.92 6.87
N GLN A 129 3.21 -6.87 6.54
CA GLN A 129 3.05 -8.11 7.31
C GLN A 129 4.25 -9.04 7.20
N ALA A 130 4.82 -9.18 6.00
CA ALA A 130 6.06 -9.94 5.80
C ALA A 130 7.23 -9.38 6.63
N SER A 131 7.19 -8.09 6.96
CA SER A 131 8.17 -7.41 7.83
C SER A 131 7.83 -7.50 9.33
N GLY A 132 6.82 -8.29 9.72
CA GLY A 132 6.34 -8.41 11.10
C GLY A 132 5.44 -7.27 11.58
N GLY A 133 5.04 -6.37 10.68
CA GLY A 133 4.12 -5.27 10.96
C GLY A 133 2.64 -5.70 10.94
N ARG A 134 1.77 -4.80 11.40
CA ARG A 134 0.31 -5.00 11.40
C ARG A 134 -0.35 -3.95 10.50
N ALA A 135 -1.19 -4.39 9.57
CA ALA A 135 -1.95 -3.53 8.67
C ALA A 135 -3.46 -3.62 8.92
N ALA A 136 -4.16 -2.51 8.67
CA ALA A 136 -5.61 -2.44 8.65
C ALA A 136 -6.03 -1.75 7.35
N VAL A 137 -7.10 -2.23 6.72
CA VAL A 137 -7.60 -1.69 5.46
C VAL A 137 -9.10 -1.44 5.56
N ILE A 138 -9.51 -0.22 5.25
CA ILE A 138 -10.89 0.25 5.35
C ILE A 138 -11.27 0.82 3.99
N THR A 139 -12.30 0.24 3.38
CA THR A 139 -12.93 0.62 2.10
C THR A 139 -11.95 0.80 0.93
N TRP A 140 -10.74 0.25 1.01
CA TRP A 140 -9.81 0.29 -0.11
C TRP A 140 -10.27 -0.68 -1.20
N PRO A 141 -10.23 -0.30 -2.48
CA PRO A 141 -10.59 -1.18 -3.59
C PRO A 141 -9.84 -2.52 -3.60
N VAL A 142 -10.49 -3.55 -4.16
CA VAL A 142 -9.85 -4.86 -4.40
C VAL A 142 -9.32 -5.52 -3.12
N THR A 143 -10.08 -5.40 -2.02
CA THR A 143 -9.68 -5.95 -0.70
C THR A 143 -10.64 -6.98 -0.13
N VAL A 144 -11.62 -7.48 -0.88
CA VAL A 144 -12.32 -8.70 -0.45
C VAL A 144 -11.32 -9.86 -0.43
N GLY A 145 -11.25 -10.61 0.66
CA GLY A 145 -10.27 -11.67 0.89
C GLY A 145 -8.89 -11.22 1.38
N ALA A 146 -8.60 -9.92 1.51
CA ALA A 146 -7.23 -9.50 1.87
C ALA A 146 -6.84 -9.99 3.26
N GLU A 147 -5.67 -10.62 3.36
CA GLU A 147 -5.10 -11.04 4.64
C GLU A 147 -4.47 -9.83 5.31
N VAL A 148 -5.21 -9.21 6.23
CA VAL A 148 -4.79 -8.06 7.06
C VAL A 148 -5.44 -8.18 8.43
N ALA A 149 -4.94 -7.45 9.41
CA ALA A 149 -5.38 -7.62 10.79
C ALA A 149 -6.73 -6.98 11.11
N LEU A 150 -7.19 -6.04 10.27
CA LEU A 150 -8.57 -5.53 10.24
C LEU A 150 -8.91 -5.19 8.79
N ARG A 151 -10.11 -5.61 8.35
CA ARG A 151 -10.58 -5.43 6.99
C ARG A 151 -12.04 -5.01 6.98
N VAL A 152 -12.31 -3.86 6.38
CA VAL A 152 -13.67 -3.41 6.07
C VAL A 152 -13.73 -3.25 4.55
N PRO A 153 -14.03 -4.30 3.79
CA PRO A 153 -13.95 -4.23 2.34
C PRO A 153 -15.12 -3.43 1.75
N GLU A 154 -14.88 -2.79 0.61
CA GLU A 154 -15.92 -2.23 -0.23
C GLU A 154 -16.41 -3.30 -1.21
N TYR A 155 -17.69 -3.67 -1.13
CA TYR A 155 -18.35 -4.52 -2.12
C TYR A 155 -19.87 -4.29 -2.09
N TRP A 156 -20.53 -4.50 -3.23
CA TRP A 156 -21.98 -4.48 -3.34
C TRP A 156 -22.41 -5.73 -4.06
N ARG A 157 -23.48 -6.35 -3.59
CA ARG A 157 -24.10 -7.46 -4.30
C ARG A 157 -25.46 -7.04 -4.84
N ALA A 158 -26.04 -7.85 -5.72
CA ALA A 158 -27.21 -7.55 -6.55
C ALA A 158 -28.54 -7.31 -5.79
N GLY A 159 -28.51 -7.09 -4.48
CA GLY A 159 -29.70 -6.85 -3.66
C GLY A 159 -30.52 -8.12 -3.41
N THR A 160 -29.90 -9.29 -3.53
CA THR A 160 -30.54 -10.58 -3.22
C THR A 160 -30.56 -10.85 -1.72
N ALA A 161 -31.42 -11.77 -1.27
CA ALA A 161 -31.46 -12.17 0.15
C ALA A 161 -30.13 -12.76 0.65
N ASP A 162 -29.27 -13.26 -0.26
CA ASP A 162 -27.95 -13.80 0.06
C ASP A 162 -26.91 -12.71 0.36
N ASP A 163 -27.26 -11.45 0.07
CA ASP A 163 -26.39 -10.28 0.21
C ASP A 163 -26.53 -9.59 1.58
N GLN A 164 -27.52 -10.02 2.37
CA GLN A 164 -27.79 -9.52 3.72
C GLN A 164 -27.20 -10.41 4.83
N LYS A 165 -26.37 -11.39 4.48
CA LYS A 165 -25.67 -12.28 5.41
C LYS A 165 -24.34 -11.67 5.87
#